data_AF-A0AAD6MCY1-F1
#
_entry.id   AF-A0AAD6MCY1-F1
#
_cell.length_a   1.000
_cell.length_b   1.000
_cell.length_c   1.000
_cell.angle_alpha   90.00
_cell.angle_beta   90.00
_cell.angle_gamma   90.00
#
_symmetry.space_group_name_H-M   'P 1'
#
loop_
_entity.id
_entity.type
_entity.pdbx_description
1 polymer ?
#
loop_
_entity_poly.entity_id
_entity_poly.type
_entity_poly.pdbx_seq_one_letter_code
_entity_poly.pdbx_strand_id
1 'polypeptide(L)'
;MSPAVPLSEIQVENVTFPPAVKPPASNNTLFLGGAGVRGLEIEGKFIKFTAIGVYLEDKSLQSLSAKWKGKTAKELTDSVEFFRDIVTGPFEKFMRVTMILPLTGLQYSEKVAENCVRIWKSLGIYTDAEAKAIEKFQEVFKEETFPPGSSILFTLLPHGSLAITFSKDGSVPEIENAVIENKLLSEAVLESMIGKHGVSPEAKQSLAATLSELLKENSLDYVGWGIDCGCEVTRVDPDMTMWDTDEEFTRSGINKRVLDQQPLDDMNTLRVFPDLTDQNCYTFPTTMFLHKTLRYVIRAAFYYGNYDGLSNPPTFDLHLNGGKWSSVNTASRSGPIYHEIVYSLQKSAILTVCLVQTGDGEVPLISRFSTLEFMPLPDVLYPHLDPNISFSLLWRANLGGGENMDTWSHSIKLYSSQHLARFNILGIENDPPVPVLREPIVSKTSDPITLTVDLPTATPQSAHFAFYFTELASRPLLNDTRIIDINIDGQMMQTVEAEMNKCKVVTLYPVIVSGPTINITLAANESSTLPRMITAVEVFTKNDLAPVQGTDDSTNEQKHLSLSHFLLISALCLVVSFEA
;
A
#
# COMPACT_ATOMS: atom_id res chain seq x y z
N MET A 1 6.41 -10.47 -5.62
CA MET A 1 6.62 -9.74 -6.88
C MET A 1 6.42 -8.27 -6.57
N SER A 2 7.48 -7.48 -6.66
CA SER A 2 7.40 -6.03 -6.77
C SER A 2 7.76 -5.69 -8.23
N PRO A 3 7.34 -4.55 -8.81
CA PRO A 3 6.90 -3.37 -8.05
C PRO A 3 5.65 -2.62 -8.56
N ALA A 4 4.95 -1.97 -7.63
CA ALA A 4 4.44 -0.61 -7.88
C ALA A 4 5.68 0.28 -8.07
N VAL A 5 5.83 0.80 -9.29
CA VAL A 5 7.10 1.26 -9.86
C VAL A 5 7.81 2.29 -8.97
N PRO A 6 8.98 1.97 -8.37
CA PRO A 6 9.82 2.99 -7.76
C PRO A 6 10.23 3.96 -8.86
N LEU A 7 9.88 5.24 -8.70
CA LEU A 7 10.29 6.28 -9.63
C LEU A 7 11.81 6.42 -9.52
N SER A 8 12.50 6.05 -10.59
CA SER A 8 13.93 6.23 -10.73
C SER A 8 14.24 7.63 -11.28
N GLU A 9 15.48 8.09 -11.10
CA GLU A 9 15.97 9.18 -11.92
C GLU A 9 15.87 8.83 -13.41
N ILE A 10 15.62 9.83 -14.25
CA ILE A 10 15.62 9.67 -15.70
C ILE A 10 16.81 10.42 -16.26
N GLN A 11 17.67 9.71 -16.96
CA GLN A 11 18.79 10.29 -17.68
C GLN A 11 18.37 10.61 -19.11
N VAL A 12 18.55 11.87 -19.51
CA VAL A 12 18.29 12.36 -20.86
C VAL A 12 19.57 13.02 -21.36
N GLU A 13 20.26 12.38 -22.30
CA GLU A 13 21.62 12.75 -22.70
C GLU A 13 22.59 12.81 -21.50
N ASN A 14 23.18 13.98 -21.25
CA ASN A 14 24.06 14.27 -20.14
C ASN A 14 23.34 14.96 -18.97
N VAL A 15 22.01 15.00 -18.96
CA VAL A 15 21.20 15.62 -17.92
C VAL A 15 20.49 14.54 -17.11
N THR A 16 20.69 14.56 -15.79
CA THR A 16 19.98 13.68 -14.85
C THR A 16 18.84 14.44 -14.19
N PHE A 17 17.62 13.90 -14.31
CA PHE A 17 16.45 14.38 -13.61
C PHE A 17 16.21 13.50 -12.37
N PRO A 18 16.33 14.03 -11.14
CA PRO A 18 16.09 13.25 -9.93
C PRO A 18 14.63 12.81 -9.84
N PRO A 19 14.31 11.72 -9.12
CA PRO A 19 12.95 11.20 -9.01
C PRO A 19 11.99 12.13 -8.25
N ALA A 20 12.51 13.09 -7.48
CA ALA A 20 11.75 14.08 -6.75
C ALA A 20 12.52 15.40 -6.63
N VAL A 21 11.80 16.52 -6.56
CA VAL A 21 12.39 17.86 -6.45
C VAL A 21 11.48 18.80 -5.68
N LYS A 22 12.05 19.69 -4.85
CA LYS A 22 11.32 20.80 -4.27
C LYS A 22 11.54 22.05 -5.15
N PRO A 23 10.53 22.52 -5.88
CA PRO A 23 10.73 23.61 -6.82
C PRO A 23 10.67 24.98 -6.12
N PRO A 24 11.27 26.03 -6.72
CA PRO A 24 11.14 27.40 -6.25
C PRO A 24 9.66 27.81 -6.20
N ALA A 25 9.29 28.69 -5.27
CA ALA A 25 7.92 29.13 -5.01
C ALA A 25 6.93 28.04 -4.50
N SER A 26 7.39 26.82 -4.20
CA SER A 26 6.57 25.74 -3.64
C SER A 26 7.07 25.26 -2.28
N ASN A 27 6.13 24.86 -1.42
CA ASN A 27 6.43 24.14 -0.18
C ASN A 27 6.40 22.62 -0.33
N ASN A 28 5.94 22.12 -1.48
CA ASN A 28 5.77 20.70 -1.75
C ASN A 28 7.00 20.13 -2.46
N THR A 29 7.21 18.83 -2.28
CA THR A 29 8.14 18.05 -3.11
C THR A 29 7.32 17.39 -4.21
N LEU A 30 7.72 17.55 -5.47
CA LEU A 30 7.03 17.01 -6.63
C LEU A 30 7.83 15.83 -7.19
N PHE A 31 7.13 14.78 -7.61
CA PHE A 31 7.74 13.59 -8.19
C PHE A 31 7.97 13.77 -9.69
N LEU A 32 8.99 13.09 -10.24
CA LEU A 32 9.28 13.10 -11.67
C LEU A 32 8.22 12.28 -12.41
N GLY A 33 7.38 12.96 -13.17
CA GLY A 33 6.39 12.32 -14.02
C GLY A 33 7.01 11.78 -15.30
N GLY A 34 7.91 12.54 -15.94
CA GLY A 34 8.61 12.07 -17.14
C GLY A 34 9.63 13.06 -17.66
N ALA A 35 10.50 12.60 -18.55
CA ALA A 35 11.52 13.43 -19.17
C ALA A 35 11.82 13.03 -20.62
N GLY A 36 12.36 13.96 -21.40
CA GLY A 36 12.75 13.71 -22.79
C GLY A 36 13.42 14.91 -23.45
N VAL A 37 13.89 14.75 -24.69
CA VAL A 37 14.51 15.86 -25.43
C VAL A 37 13.49 16.67 -26.23
N ARG A 38 13.85 17.92 -26.45
CA ARG A 38 13.28 18.78 -27.49
C ARG A 38 14.35 18.98 -28.56
N GLY A 39 13.97 18.77 -29.81
CA GLY A 39 14.85 18.94 -30.96
C GLY A 39 14.09 19.36 -32.22
N LEU A 40 14.83 19.64 -33.28
CA LEU A 40 14.31 19.91 -34.62
C LEU A 40 15.04 19.06 -35.66
N GLU A 41 14.33 18.64 -36.69
CA GLU A 41 14.93 17.98 -37.85
C GLU A 41 15.51 19.04 -38.79
N ILE A 42 16.83 19.01 -38.98
CA ILE A 42 17.58 19.91 -39.86
C ILE A 42 18.39 19.03 -40.80
N GLU A 43 18.14 19.14 -42.11
CA GLU A 43 18.85 18.36 -43.14
C GLU A 43 18.85 16.84 -42.89
N GLY A 44 17.71 16.30 -42.40
CA GLY A 44 17.56 14.87 -42.10
C GLY A 44 18.26 14.40 -40.83
N LYS A 45 18.75 15.32 -39.98
CA LYS A 45 19.31 15.02 -38.65
C LYS A 45 18.47 15.70 -37.57
N PHE A 46 18.12 14.94 -36.53
CA PHE A 46 17.43 15.48 -35.37
C PHE A 46 18.42 16.16 -34.41
N ILE A 47 18.44 17.49 -34.41
CA ILE A 47 19.30 18.32 -33.56
C ILE A 47 18.59 18.60 -32.24
N LYS A 48 19.19 18.19 -31.13
CA LYS A 48 18.65 18.32 -29.77
C LYS A 48 19.06 19.66 -29.17
N PHE A 49 18.10 20.44 -28.69
CA PHE A 49 18.35 21.77 -28.11
C PHE A 49 18.27 21.75 -26.58
N THR A 50 17.28 21.05 -26.02
CA THR A 50 17.04 21.04 -24.57
C THR A 50 16.58 19.67 -24.09
N ALA A 51 16.92 19.31 -22.86
CA ALA A 51 16.29 18.23 -22.11
C ALA A 51 15.21 18.81 -21.19
N ILE A 52 14.06 18.14 -21.09
CA ILE A 52 12.90 18.60 -20.32
C ILE A 52 12.52 17.51 -19.33
N GLY A 53 12.43 17.86 -18.05
CA GLY A 53 11.81 17.04 -17.01
C GLY A 53 10.51 17.69 -16.52
N VAL A 54 9.45 16.90 -16.40
CA VAL A 54 8.12 17.32 -15.93
C VAL A 54 7.82 16.61 -14.61
N TYR A 55 7.50 17.39 -13.59
CA TYR A 55 7.24 16.95 -12.23
C TYR A 55 5.84 17.36 -11.80
N LEU A 56 5.19 16.52 -11.02
CA LEU A 56 3.82 16.69 -10.58
C LEU A 56 3.73 16.57 -9.05
N GLU A 57 2.78 17.29 -8.44
CA GLU A 57 2.43 17.08 -7.04
C GLU A 57 1.75 15.72 -6.85
N ASP A 58 1.94 15.06 -5.71
CA ASP A 58 1.33 13.76 -5.39
C ASP A 58 -0.20 13.75 -5.57
N LYS A 59 -0.87 14.86 -5.28
CA LYS A 59 -2.33 15.03 -5.47
C LYS A 59 -2.79 14.83 -6.91
N SER A 60 -1.87 14.95 -7.89
CA SER A 60 -2.18 14.67 -9.29
C SER A 60 -2.67 13.24 -9.50
N LEU A 61 -2.16 12.26 -8.75
CA LEU A 61 -2.59 10.86 -8.87
C LEU A 61 -4.05 10.69 -8.48
N GLN A 62 -4.47 11.28 -7.34
CA GLN A 62 -5.87 11.29 -6.94
C GLN A 62 -6.73 12.00 -7.98
N SER A 63 -6.33 13.20 -8.42
CA SER A 63 -7.10 14.00 -9.37
C SER A 63 -7.26 13.32 -10.74
N LEU A 64 -6.26 12.57 -11.20
CA LEU A 64 -6.29 11.90 -12.51
C LEU A 64 -6.94 10.51 -12.43
N SER A 65 -6.90 9.85 -11.27
CA SER A 65 -7.42 8.49 -11.11
C SER A 65 -8.90 8.35 -11.47
N ALA A 66 -9.73 9.34 -11.16
CA ALA A 66 -11.17 9.32 -11.45
C ALA A 66 -11.50 9.06 -12.93
N LYS A 67 -10.62 9.48 -13.85
CA LYS A 67 -10.84 9.33 -15.31
C LYS A 67 -9.84 8.39 -15.99
N TRP A 68 -8.61 8.31 -15.47
CA TRP A 68 -7.48 7.70 -16.19
C TRP A 68 -6.93 6.43 -15.53
N LYS A 69 -7.52 5.96 -14.42
CA LYS A 69 -7.15 4.69 -13.75
C LYS A 69 -7.25 3.51 -14.72
N GLY A 70 -6.27 2.61 -14.64
CA GLY A 70 -6.20 1.37 -15.44
C GLY A 70 -5.81 1.55 -16.92
N LYS A 71 -5.62 2.78 -17.41
CA LYS A 71 -5.23 3.03 -18.81
C LYS A 71 -3.77 2.69 -19.06
N THR A 72 -3.50 2.09 -20.21
CA THR A 72 -2.14 1.75 -20.66
C THR A 72 -1.35 2.99 -21.07
N ALA A 73 -0.02 2.90 -21.01
CA ALA A 73 0.89 3.97 -21.43
C ALA A 73 0.59 4.47 -22.85
N LYS A 74 0.21 3.56 -23.76
CA LYS A 74 -0.13 3.89 -25.15
C LYS A 74 -1.44 4.67 -25.22
N GLU A 75 -2.50 4.20 -24.55
CA GLU A 75 -3.79 4.92 -24.50
C GLU A 75 -3.63 6.32 -23.94
N LEU A 76 -2.82 6.48 -22.88
CA LEU A 76 -2.54 7.77 -22.28
C LEU A 76 -1.72 8.67 -23.22
N THR A 77 -0.69 8.12 -23.88
CA THR A 77 0.14 8.87 -24.85
C THR A 77 -0.68 9.46 -26.00
N ASP A 78 -1.64 8.69 -26.52
CA ASP A 78 -2.49 9.06 -27.65
C ASP A 78 -3.65 9.98 -27.24
N SER A 79 -3.95 10.09 -25.94
CA SER A 79 -5.05 10.89 -25.41
C SER A 79 -4.68 12.37 -25.24
N VAL A 80 -5.26 13.24 -26.07
CA VAL A 80 -5.12 14.71 -25.92
C VAL A 80 -5.76 15.19 -24.61
N GLU A 81 -6.89 14.60 -24.23
CA GLU A 81 -7.60 14.95 -23.00
C GLU A 81 -6.79 14.63 -21.74
N PHE A 82 -6.02 13.54 -21.73
CA PHE A 82 -5.20 13.17 -20.59
C PHE A 82 -4.15 14.25 -20.27
N PHE A 83 -3.42 14.71 -21.27
CA PHE A 83 -2.45 15.79 -21.08
C PHE A 83 -3.13 17.12 -20.77
N ARG A 84 -4.34 17.36 -21.28
CA ARG A 84 -5.14 18.53 -20.89
C ARG A 84 -5.48 18.49 -19.41
N ASP A 85 -5.93 17.36 -18.90
CA ASP A 85 -6.27 17.18 -17.47
C ASP A 85 -5.03 17.33 -16.58
N ILE A 86 -3.84 16.89 -17.05
CA ILE A 86 -2.57 17.20 -16.37
C ILE A 86 -2.34 18.70 -16.33
N VAL A 87 -2.40 19.39 -17.48
CA VAL A 87 -2.10 20.82 -17.62
C VAL A 87 -3.04 21.69 -16.80
N THR A 88 -4.34 21.42 -16.81
CA THR A 88 -5.36 22.25 -16.13
C THR A 88 -5.68 21.77 -14.72
N GLY A 89 -5.13 20.63 -14.29
CA GLY A 89 -5.44 20.00 -13.01
C GLY A 89 -5.09 20.89 -11.80
N PRO A 90 -5.84 20.80 -10.69
CA PRO A 90 -5.72 21.69 -9.53
C PRO A 90 -4.59 21.26 -8.57
N PHE A 91 -3.39 21.07 -9.12
CA PHE A 91 -2.22 20.60 -8.40
C PHE A 91 -0.95 21.24 -8.99
N GLU A 92 0.10 21.35 -8.20
CA GLU A 92 1.35 21.98 -8.63
C GLU A 92 2.03 21.16 -9.73
N LYS A 93 2.65 21.87 -10.67
CA LYS A 93 3.57 21.27 -11.66
C LYS A 93 4.88 22.01 -11.66
N PHE A 94 5.94 21.28 -12.01
CA PHE A 94 7.25 21.86 -12.18
C PHE A 94 7.91 21.33 -13.45
N MET A 95 8.54 22.23 -14.21
CA MET A 95 9.30 21.85 -15.40
C MET A 95 10.72 22.38 -15.31
N ARG A 96 11.67 21.48 -15.52
CA ARG A 96 13.10 21.80 -15.63
C ARG A 96 13.53 21.64 -17.07
N VAL A 97 13.88 22.75 -17.72
CA VAL A 97 14.36 22.80 -19.10
C VAL A 97 15.86 23.07 -19.07
N THR A 98 16.68 22.07 -19.37
CA THR A 98 18.15 22.18 -19.36
C THR A 98 18.69 22.28 -20.78
N MET A 99 19.59 23.25 -21.01
CA MET A 99 20.17 23.49 -22.34
C MET A 99 21.20 22.43 -22.70
N ILE A 100 21.04 21.82 -23.87
CA ILE A 100 22.05 20.97 -24.53
C ILE A 100 22.90 21.85 -25.45
N LEU A 101 22.26 22.75 -26.19
CA LEU A 101 22.90 23.76 -27.03
C LEU A 101 22.64 25.17 -26.47
N PRO A 102 23.58 26.11 -26.67
CA PRO A 102 23.43 27.46 -26.16
C PRO A 102 22.23 28.18 -26.80
N LEU A 103 21.50 28.93 -25.99
CA LEU A 103 20.33 29.74 -26.40
C LEU A 103 20.33 31.07 -25.64
N THR A 104 19.97 32.16 -26.31
CA THR A 104 19.69 33.42 -25.59
C THR A 104 18.28 33.38 -24.99
N GLY A 105 18.08 34.11 -23.90
CA GLY A 105 16.75 34.23 -23.31
C GLY A 105 15.75 34.89 -24.24
N LEU A 106 16.19 35.82 -25.10
CA LEU A 106 15.35 36.39 -26.15
C LEU A 106 14.88 35.31 -27.15
N GLN A 107 15.79 34.51 -27.71
CA GLN A 107 15.45 33.45 -28.65
C GLN A 107 14.49 32.42 -28.04
N TYR A 108 14.70 32.07 -26.77
CA TYR A 108 13.83 31.15 -26.06
C TYR A 108 12.44 31.77 -25.83
N SER A 109 12.39 32.96 -25.24
CA SER A 109 11.14 33.58 -24.79
C SER A 109 10.25 34.04 -25.94
N GLU A 110 10.83 34.56 -27.03
CA GLU A 110 10.10 34.89 -28.26
C GLU A 110 9.42 33.64 -28.83
N LYS A 111 10.11 32.50 -28.87
CA LYS A 111 9.52 31.30 -29.46
C LYS A 111 8.36 30.73 -28.65
N VAL A 112 8.48 30.78 -27.33
CA VAL A 112 7.38 30.42 -26.41
C VAL A 112 6.22 31.39 -26.58
N ALA A 113 6.50 32.70 -26.56
CA ALA A 113 5.49 33.75 -26.70
C ALA A 113 4.73 33.66 -28.02
N GLU A 114 5.42 33.49 -29.15
CA GLU A 114 4.81 33.28 -30.47
C GLU A 114 3.81 32.13 -30.46
N ASN A 115 4.18 31.00 -29.83
CA ASN A 115 3.33 29.82 -29.76
C ASN A 115 2.09 30.08 -28.88
N CYS A 116 2.27 30.69 -27.71
CA CYS A 116 1.16 31.04 -26.81
C CYS A 116 0.17 31.99 -27.50
N VAL A 117 0.66 33.11 -28.05
CA VAL A 117 -0.17 34.14 -28.70
C VAL A 117 -0.91 33.57 -29.91
N ARG A 118 -0.24 32.75 -30.74
CA ARG A 118 -0.87 32.11 -31.90
C ARG A 118 -2.04 31.22 -31.47
N ILE A 119 -1.85 30.40 -30.44
CA ILE A 119 -2.90 29.50 -29.93
C ILE A 119 -4.06 30.30 -29.33
N TRP A 120 -3.79 31.28 -28.47
CA TRP A 120 -4.84 32.06 -27.82
C TRP A 120 -5.66 32.90 -28.80
N LYS A 121 -5.02 33.47 -29.84
CA LYS A 121 -5.74 34.16 -30.92
C LYS A 121 -6.65 33.19 -31.69
N SER A 122 -6.19 31.97 -31.98
CA SER A 122 -7.00 30.97 -32.68
C SER A 122 -8.21 30.50 -31.87
N LEU A 123 -8.10 30.51 -30.54
CA LEU A 123 -9.18 30.14 -29.62
C LEU A 123 -10.08 31.32 -29.23
N GLY A 124 -9.75 32.54 -29.64
CA GLY A 124 -10.51 33.75 -29.28
C GLY A 124 -10.39 34.17 -27.81
N ILE A 125 -9.34 33.73 -27.11
CA ILE A 125 -9.13 33.98 -25.66
C ILE A 125 -7.95 34.92 -25.39
N TYR A 126 -7.39 35.56 -26.42
CA TYR A 126 -6.27 36.49 -26.27
C TYR A 126 -6.77 37.89 -25.91
N THR A 127 -6.51 38.33 -24.68
CA THR A 127 -6.90 39.66 -24.18
C THR A 127 -5.68 40.52 -23.82
N ASP A 128 -5.92 41.76 -23.39
CA ASP A 128 -4.87 42.66 -22.90
C ASP A 128 -4.13 42.09 -21.68
N ALA A 129 -4.78 41.22 -20.88
CA ALA A 129 -4.14 40.55 -19.75
C ALA A 129 -3.05 39.58 -20.21
N GLU A 130 -3.35 38.78 -21.25
CA GLU A 130 -2.39 37.84 -21.84
C GLU A 130 -1.27 38.60 -22.57
N ALA A 131 -1.58 39.71 -23.24
CA ALA A 131 -0.57 40.56 -23.88
C ALA A 131 0.46 41.08 -22.86
N LYS A 132 -0.01 41.62 -21.72
CA LYS A 132 0.86 42.09 -20.62
C LYS A 132 1.66 40.95 -19.99
N ALA A 133 1.05 39.77 -19.84
CA ALA A 133 1.75 38.59 -19.32
C ALA A 133 2.89 38.16 -20.24
N ILE A 134 2.70 38.23 -21.56
CA ILE A 134 3.73 37.95 -22.56
C ILE A 134 4.86 38.98 -22.53
N GLU A 135 4.54 40.27 -22.45
CA GLU A 135 5.56 41.33 -22.29
C GLU A 135 6.41 41.11 -21.04
N LYS A 136 5.76 40.82 -19.89
CA LYS A 136 6.46 40.50 -18.65
C LYS A 136 7.31 39.24 -18.79
N PHE A 137 6.78 38.21 -19.46
CA PHE A 137 7.53 36.98 -19.72
C PHE A 137 8.77 37.24 -20.57
N GLN A 138 8.70 38.04 -21.63
CA GLN A 138 9.87 38.36 -22.45
C GLN A 138 10.90 39.22 -21.71
N GLU A 139 10.44 40.20 -20.91
CA GLU A 139 11.35 41.06 -20.15
C GLU A 139 12.16 40.27 -19.11
N VAL A 140 11.56 39.26 -18.47
CA VAL A 140 12.25 38.36 -17.52
C VAL A 140 13.44 37.62 -18.16
N PHE A 141 13.42 37.39 -19.47
CA PHE A 141 14.46 36.65 -20.19
C PHE A 141 15.44 37.53 -20.99
N LYS A 142 15.20 38.84 -21.07
CA LYS A 142 15.86 39.75 -22.01
C LYS A 142 17.38 39.81 -21.87
N GLU A 143 17.86 39.81 -20.62
CA GLU A 143 19.30 39.91 -20.30
C GLU A 143 19.93 38.52 -20.05
N GLU A 144 19.17 37.44 -20.21
CA GLU A 144 19.63 36.08 -19.90
C GLU A 144 20.30 35.40 -21.09
N THR A 145 21.32 34.60 -20.79
CA THR A 145 21.97 33.70 -21.75
C THR A 145 22.19 32.34 -21.12
N PHE A 146 21.86 31.29 -21.86
CA PHE A 146 21.84 29.93 -21.35
C PHE A 146 22.90 29.08 -22.04
N PRO A 147 24.12 28.96 -21.47
CA PRO A 147 25.11 28.01 -21.95
C PRO A 147 24.65 26.56 -21.71
N PRO A 148 25.26 25.56 -22.38
CA PRO A 148 24.98 24.15 -22.10
C PRO A 148 25.09 23.83 -20.60
N GLY A 149 24.12 23.07 -20.07
CA GLY A 149 24.00 22.72 -18.65
C GLY A 149 23.18 23.68 -17.80
N SER A 150 23.00 24.94 -18.24
CA SER A 150 22.09 25.87 -17.57
C SER A 150 20.63 25.44 -17.72
N SER A 151 19.79 25.80 -16.75
CA SER A 151 18.38 25.40 -16.70
C SER A 151 17.44 26.58 -16.50
N ILE A 152 16.30 26.52 -17.16
CA ILE A 152 15.12 27.34 -16.88
C ILE A 152 14.14 26.47 -16.11
N LEU A 153 13.66 26.99 -14.99
CA LEU A 153 12.77 26.28 -14.08
C LEU A 153 11.42 27.01 -14.03
N PHE A 154 10.35 26.27 -14.27
CA PHE A 154 8.98 26.79 -14.25
C PHE A 154 8.18 26.08 -13.17
N THR A 155 7.63 26.83 -12.21
CA THR A 155 6.69 26.30 -11.22
C THR A 155 5.30 26.84 -11.50
N LEU A 156 4.35 25.94 -11.75
CA LEU A 156 2.95 26.26 -12.01
C LEU A 156 2.21 26.09 -10.68
N LEU A 157 1.74 27.20 -10.12
CA LEU A 157 1.03 27.21 -8.84
C LEU A 157 -0.48 27.00 -9.06
N PRO A 158 -1.21 26.37 -8.12
CA PRO A 158 -2.62 26.00 -8.31
C PRO A 158 -3.55 27.21 -8.53
N HIS A 159 -3.13 28.39 -8.07
CA HIS A 159 -3.87 29.64 -8.24
C HIS A 159 -3.69 30.28 -9.63
N GLY A 160 -2.93 29.65 -10.53
CA GLY A 160 -2.75 30.11 -11.91
C GLY A 160 -1.55 31.04 -12.12
N SER A 161 -0.60 31.07 -11.18
CA SER A 161 0.64 31.84 -11.34
C SER A 161 1.76 30.98 -11.90
N LEU A 162 2.69 31.61 -12.63
CA LEU A 162 3.90 31.00 -13.17
C LEU A 162 5.12 31.62 -12.48
N ALA A 163 5.82 30.83 -11.67
CA ALA A 163 7.13 31.23 -11.14
C ALA A 163 8.23 30.78 -12.09
N ILE A 164 9.23 31.64 -12.31
CA ILE A 164 10.33 31.44 -13.26
C ILE A 164 11.64 31.60 -12.50
N THR A 165 12.53 30.64 -12.65
CA THR A 165 13.86 30.65 -12.03
C THR A 165 14.92 30.20 -13.01
N PHE A 166 16.10 30.81 -12.94
CA PHE A 166 17.25 30.47 -13.77
C PHE A 166 18.34 29.83 -12.93
N SER A 167 19.00 28.81 -13.50
CA SER A 167 20.10 28.10 -12.87
C SER A 167 21.26 27.97 -13.85
N LYS A 168 22.47 28.32 -13.43
CA LYS A 168 23.68 28.27 -14.28
C LYS A 168 24.35 26.90 -14.26
N ASP A 169 24.17 26.13 -13.20
CA ASP A 169 24.84 24.85 -12.93
C ASP A 169 23.86 23.67 -12.91
N GLY A 170 22.58 23.91 -13.17
CA GLY A 170 21.54 22.88 -13.14
C GLY A 170 21.01 22.58 -11.73
N SER A 171 21.47 23.27 -10.69
CA SER A 171 20.85 23.23 -9.36
C SER A 171 19.44 23.83 -9.39
N VAL A 172 18.65 23.58 -8.34
CA VAL A 172 17.32 24.17 -8.15
C VAL A 172 17.42 25.21 -7.03
N PRO A 173 17.43 26.52 -7.34
CA PRO A 173 17.50 27.57 -6.33
C PRO A 173 16.25 27.60 -5.43
N GLU A 174 16.37 28.14 -4.23
CA GLU A 174 15.23 28.23 -3.30
C GLU A 174 14.26 29.39 -3.64
N ILE A 175 14.78 30.44 -4.27
CA ILE A 175 14.06 31.69 -4.53
C ILE A 175 13.88 31.87 -6.03
N GLU A 176 12.67 32.23 -6.44
CA GLU A 176 12.33 32.52 -7.81
C GLU A 176 12.80 33.89 -8.30
N ASN A 177 13.11 33.99 -9.60
CA ASN A 177 13.51 35.26 -10.22
C ASN A 177 12.29 36.15 -10.51
N ALA A 178 11.16 35.55 -10.86
CA ALA A 178 9.93 36.27 -11.17
C ALA A 178 8.69 35.39 -10.96
N VAL A 179 7.57 36.04 -10.61
CA VAL A 179 6.23 35.43 -10.61
C VAL A 179 5.32 36.23 -11.55
N ILE A 180 4.63 35.53 -12.45
CA ILE A 180 3.66 36.10 -13.38
C ILE A 180 2.28 35.52 -13.07
N GLU A 181 1.37 36.38 -12.62
CA GLU A 181 -0.02 36.02 -12.30
C GLU A 181 -0.87 36.00 -13.58
N ASN A 182 -0.79 34.91 -14.34
CA ASN A 182 -1.66 34.68 -15.49
C ASN A 182 -1.83 33.18 -15.75
N LYS A 183 -3.05 32.69 -15.50
CA LYS A 183 -3.37 31.26 -15.60
C LYS A 183 -3.15 30.71 -17.00
N LEU A 184 -3.56 31.45 -18.03
CA LEU A 184 -3.41 31.02 -19.41
C LEU A 184 -1.94 30.84 -19.79
N LEU A 185 -1.07 31.79 -19.43
CA LEU A 185 0.37 31.70 -19.65
C LEU A 185 0.97 30.52 -18.90
N SER A 186 0.61 30.35 -17.62
CA SER A 186 1.06 29.25 -16.76
C SER A 186 0.78 27.90 -17.42
N GLU A 187 -0.47 27.65 -17.82
CA GLU A 187 -0.90 26.43 -18.51
C GLU A 187 -0.26 26.27 -19.89
N ALA A 188 -0.15 27.35 -20.67
CA ALA A 188 0.39 27.32 -22.03
C ALA A 188 1.87 26.92 -22.08
N VAL A 189 2.67 27.27 -21.07
CA VAL A 189 4.07 26.85 -20.99
C VAL A 189 4.17 25.32 -20.90
N LEU A 190 3.41 24.67 -20.03
CA LEU A 190 3.38 23.20 -19.94
C LEU A 190 2.74 22.56 -21.18
N GLU A 191 1.63 23.10 -21.68
CA GLU A 191 0.96 22.63 -22.90
C GLU A 191 1.93 22.66 -24.10
N SER A 192 2.82 23.66 -24.18
CA SER A 192 3.83 23.75 -25.24
C SER A 192 4.86 22.61 -25.19
N MET A 193 5.04 21.95 -24.05
CA MET A 193 5.98 20.84 -23.85
C MET A 193 5.33 19.49 -24.14
N ILE A 194 4.17 19.21 -23.51
CA ILE A 194 3.54 17.88 -23.48
C ILE A 194 2.14 17.82 -24.14
N GLY A 195 1.60 18.95 -24.59
CA GLY A 195 0.27 19.02 -25.20
C GLY A 195 0.18 18.34 -26.57
N LYS A 196 -0.94 18.52 -27.27
CA LYS A 196 -1.19 17.88 -28.57
C LYS A 196 -0.08 18.12 -29.60
N HIS A 197 0.48 19.33 -29.61
CA HIS A 197 1.58 19.75 -30.47
C HIS A 197 2.84 20.10 -29.67
N GLY A 198 3.04 19.40 -28.54
CA GLY A 198 4.15 19.63 -27.63
C GLY A 198 5.50 19.41 -28.31
N VAL A 199 6.50 20.19 -27.88
CA VAL A 199 7.85 20.18 -28.47
C VAL A 199 8.71 18.98 -28.03
N SER A 200 8.25 18.17 -27.08
CA SER A 200 8.94 16.95 -26.64
C SER A 200 8.01 15.73 -26.63
N PRO A 201 7.89 15.02 -27.77
CA PRO A 201 7.15 13.75 -27.84
C PRO A 201 7.68 12.70 -26.87
N GLU A 202 9.00 12.69 -26.62
CA GLU A 202 9.64 11.77 -25.67
C GLU A 202 9.21 12.05 -24.23
N ALA A 203 9.21 13.32 -23.78
CA ALA A 203 8.75 13.66 -22.44
C ALA A 203 7.26 13.30 -22.26
N LYS A 204 6.46 13.48 -23.32
CA LYS A 204 5.04 13.09 -23.35
C LYS A 204 4.86 11.58 -23.17
N GLN A 205 5.62 10.76 -23.91
CA GLN A 205 5.60 9.30 -23.80
C GLN A 205 6.11 8.82 -22.44
N SER A 206 7.22 9.39 -21.96
CA SER A 206 7.78 9.10 -20.64
C SER A 206 6.77 9.41 -19.54
N LEU A 207 6.10 10.56 -19.60
CA LEU A 207 5.08 10.97 -18.64
C LEU A 207 3.88 10.02 -18.62
N ALA A 208 3.37 9.65 -19.80
CA ALA A 208 2.26 8.70 -19.91
C ALA A 208 2.64 7.29 -19.44
N ALA A 209 3.87 6.83 -19.69
CA ALA A 209 4.33 5.54 -19.20
C ALA A 209 4.38 5.51 -17.67
N THR A 210 5.01 6.51 -17.06
CA THR A 210 5.07 6.63 -15.59
C THR A 210 3.68 6.71 -14.98
N LEU A 211 2.82 7.59 -15.48
CA LEU A 211 1.47 7.74 -14.93
C LEU A 211 0.59 6.53 -15.20
N SER A 212 0.76 5.80 -16.31
CA SER A 212 0.08 4.53 -16.51
C SER A 212 0.43 3.54 -15.41
N GLU A 213 1.72 3.39 -15.08
CA GLU A 213 2.16 2.50 -14.00
C GLU A 213 1.67 2.95 -12.63
N LEU A 214 1.69 4.25 -12.34
CA LEU A 214 1.22 4.80 -11.06
C LEU A 214 -0.31 4.74 -10.92
N LEU A 215 -1.04 4.76 -12.04
CA LEU A 215 -2.50 4.67 -12.10
C LEU A 215 -3.01 3.26 -12.44
N LYS A 216 -2.12 2.26 -12.52
CA LYS A 216 -2.53 0.85 -12.63
C LYS A 216 -3.35 0.47 -11.40
N GLU A 217 -4.27 -0.46 -11.60
CA GLU A 217 -4.84 -1.25 -10.50
C GLU A 217 -3.71 -2.05 -9.84
N ASN A 218 -3.04 -1.43 -8.87
CA ASN A 218 -2.14 -2.11 -7.95
C ASN A 218 -2.51 -1.83 -6.48
N SER A 219 -3.68 -1.24 -6.23
CA SER A 219 -4.44 -1.60 -5.05
C SER A 219 -5.55 -2.51 -5.54
N LEU A 220 -5.53 -3.77 -5.11
CA LEU A 220 -6.80 -4.30 -4.66
C LEU A 220 -7.23 -3.33 -3.57
N ASP A 221 -8.12 -2.40 -3.90
CA ASP A 221 -8.95 -1.74 -2.90
C ASP A 221 -9.79 -2.89 -2.31
N TYR A 222 -9.16 -3.71 -1.45
CA TYR A 222 -9.82 -4.79 -0.75
C TYR A 222 -10.81 -4.11 0.17
N VAL A 223 -12.04 -3.99 -0.30
CA VAL A 223 -13.21 -3.87 0.57
C VAL A 223 -13.05 -5.00 1.58
N GLY A 224 -12.77 -4.64 2.84
CA GLY A 224 -12.67 -5.63 3.90
C GLY A 224 -13.98 -6.42 3.94
N TRP A 225 -13.90 -7.74 3.98
CA TRP A 225 -15.08 -8.58 4.05
C TRP A 225 -14.93 -9.56 5.22
N GLY A 226 -15.98 -9.68 6.02
CA GLY A 226 -16.04 -10.56 7.18
C GLY A 226 -17.45 -11.10 7.38
N ILE A 227 -17.56 -12.12 8.22
CA ILE A 227 -18.81 -12.74 8.62
C ILE A 227 -19.00 -12.50 10.11
N ASP A 228 -20.06 -11.78 10.45
CA ASP A 228 -20.50 -11.46 11.82
C ASP A 228 -21.44 -12.59 12.28
N CYS A 229 -20.90 -13.53 13.05
CA CYS A 229 -21.57 -14.80 13.35
C CYS A 229 -22.70 -14.59 14.35
N GLY A 230 -23.91 -15.01 14.00
CA GLY A 230 -25.08 -14.75 14.83
C GLY A 230 -25.72 -13.38 14.61
N CYS A 231 -25.18 -12.56 13.71
CA CYS A 231 -25.84 -11.35 13.25
C CYS A 231 -26.99 -11.68 12.29
N GLU A 232 -28.07 -10.91 12.35
CA GLU A 232 -29.26 -11.08 11.51
C GLU A 232 -29.27 -10.14 10.30
N VAL A 233 -28.35 -9.16 10.25
CA VAL A 233 -28.34 -8.11 9.23
C VAL A 233 -26.91 -7.82 8.79
N THR A 234 -26.68 -7.81 7.48
CA THR A 234 -25.41 -7.35 6.90
C THR A 234 -25.20 -5.86 7.22
N ARG A 235 -23.96 -5.49 7.60
CA ARG A 235 -23.58 -4.10 7.87
C ARG A 235 -22.31 -3.71 7.12
N VAL A 236 -22.11 -2.41 6.97
CA VAL A 236 -20.89 -1.84 6.38
C VAL A 236 -20.36 -0.81 7.35
N ASP A 237 -19.11 -0.98 7.76
CA ASP A 237 -18.42 -0.08 8.67
C ASP A 237 -17.93 1.18 7.94
N PRO A 238 -17.63 2.28 8.67
CA PRO A 238 -17.13 3.52 8.06
C PRO A 238 -15.83 3.36 7.26
N ASP A 239 -15.04 2.31 7.54
CA ASP A 239 -13.83 1.95 6.80
C ASP A 239 -14.12 1.10 5.54
N MET A 240 -15.39 1.01 5.16
CA MET A 240 -15.92 0.20 4.05
C MET A 240 -15.79 -1.31 4.26
N THR A 241 -15.49 -1.78 5.47
CA THR A 241 -15.55 -3.22 5.76
C THR A 241 -17.00 -3.69 5.76
N MET A 242 -17.31 -4.64 4.90
CA MET A 242 -18.60 -5.33 4.85
C MET A 242 -18.59 -6.54 5.79
N TRP A 243 -19.69 -6.68 6.50
CA TRP A 243 -19.92 -7.74 7.47
C TRP A 243 -21.22 -8.44 7.15
N ASP A 244 -21.11 -9.62 6.56
CA ASP A 244 -22.25 -10.45 6.21
C ASP A 244 -22.72 -11.31 7.39
N THR A 245 -23.98 -11.74 7.30
CA THR A 245 -24.52 -12.74 8.21
C THR A 245 -23.91 -14.10 7.91
N ASP A 246 -24.03 -15.02 8.87
CA ASP A 246 -23.40 -16.33 8.78
C ASP A 246 -24.36 -17.45 8.33
N GLU A 247 -25.60 -17.07 7.95
CA GLU A 247 -26.72 -17.96 7.61
C GLU A 247 -26.43 -18.85 6.40
N GLU A 248 -25.68 -18.35 5.41
CA GLU A 248 -25.37 -19.13 4.20
C GLU A 248 -24.20 -20.11 4.38
N PHE A 249 -23.45 -20.00 5.49
CA PHE A 249 -22.21 -20.75 5.70
C PHE A 249 -22.37 -21.91 6.70
N THR A 250 -23.41 -21.89 7.53
CA THR A 250 -23.72 -22.96 8.49
C THR A 250 -25.22 -23.20 8.58
N ARG A 251 -25.63 -24.45 8.83
CA ARG A 251 -27.04 -24.85 8.97
C ARG A 251 -27.46 -25.16 10.40
N SER A 252 -26.52 -25.15 11.35
CA SER A 252 -26.74 -25.52 12.74
C SER A 252 -26.41 -24.36 13.68
N GLY A 253 -26.67 -24.56 14.97
CA GLY A 253 -26.40 -23.57 16.01
C GLY A 253 -27.48 -22.50 16.17
N ILE A 254 -27.29 -21.65 17.19
CA ILE A 254 -28.27 -20.68 17.66
C ILE A 254 -27.61 -19.32 17.78
N ASN A 255 -28.25 -18.28 17.24
CA ASN A 255 -27.76 -16.90 17.35
C ASN A 255 -27.97 -16.37 18.76
N LYS A 256 -26.96 -15.70 19.30
CA LYS A 256 -26.95 -15.08 20.62
C LYS A 256 -26.30 -13.70 20.56
N ARG A 257 -26.66 -12.87 21.53
CA ARG A 257 -25.96 -11.60 21.82
C ARG A 257 -25.25 -11.72 23.14
N VAL A 258 -24.09 -11.10 23.22
CA VAL A 258 -23.33 -11.02 24.48
C VAL A 258 -24.06 -10.12 25.48
N LEU A 259 -23.87 -10.40 26.77
CA LEU A 259 -24.30 -9.50 27.84
C LEU A 259 -23.24 -8.42 28.08
N ASP A 260 -21.97 -8.81 28.06
CA ASP A 260 -20.83 -7.92 28.28
C ASP A 260 -20.32 -7.39 26.93
N GLN A 261 -20.83 -6.24 26.49
CA GLN A 261 -20.53 -5.70 25.17
C GLN A 261 -19.08 -5.20 25.01
N GLN A 262 -18.55 -5.37 23.81
CA GLN A 262 -17.29 -4.83 23.33
C GLN A 262 -17.50 -3.55 22.51
N PRO A 263 -16.49 -2.67 22.41
CA PRO A 263 -16.51 -1.54 21.48
C PRO A 263 -16.59 -1.96 20.00
N LEU A 264 -16.16 -3.19 19.70
CA LEU A 264 -16.22 -3.79 18.37
C LEU A 264 -17.57 -4.47 18.17
N ASP A 265 -18.36 -3.98 17.21
CA ASP A 265 -19.72 -4.50 16.97
C ASP A 265 -19.72 -5.96 16.47
N ASP A 266 -18.72 -6.38 15.69
CA ASP A 266 -18.49 -7.77 15.24
C ASP A 266 -18.20 -8.77 16.37
N MET A 267 -18.03 -8.28 17.59
CA MET A 267 -17.81 -9.13 18.77
C MET A 267 -19.06 -9.21 19.65
N ASN A 268 -20.12 -8.47 19.33
CA ASN A 268 -21.33 -8.36 20.15
C ASN A 268 -22.42 -9.36 19.77
N THR A 269 -22.24 -10.09 18.67
CA THR A 269 -23.06 -11.25 18.31
C THR A 269 -22.21 -12.50 18.25
N LEU A 270 -22.83 -13.66 18.49
CA LEU A 270 -22.18 -14.95 18.33
C LEU A 270 -23.18 -16.02 17.94
N ARG A 271 -22.70 -17.08 17.30
CA ARG A 271 -23.43 -18.34 17.13
C ARG A 271 -22.90 -19.38 18.11
N VAL A 272 -23.81 -20.10 18.76
CA VAL A 272 -23.50 -21.18 19.71
C VAL A 272 -23.98 -22.52 19.20
N PHE A 273 -23.27 -23.59 19.55
CA PHE A 273 -23.54 -24.94 19.06
C PHE A 273 -23.83 -25.92 20.21
N PRO A 274 -25.02 -25.84 20.84
CA PRO A 274 -25.37 -26.70 21.97
C PRO A 274 -25.79 -28.12 21.56
N ASP A 275 -26.10 -28.34 20.27
CA ASP A 275 -26.50 -29.65 19.76
C ASP A 275 -25.26 -30.50 19.44
N LEU A 276 -25.23 -31.70 20.02
CA LEU A 276 -24.17 -32.68 19.84
C LEU A 276 -24.38 -33.58 18.61
N THR A 277 -25.55 -33.50 17.98
CA THR A 277 -25.93 -34.36 16.85
C THR A 277 -25.58 -33.75 15.49
N ASP A 278 -25.38 -32.45 15.43
CA ASP A 278 -25.01 -31.72 14.22
C ASP A 278 -23.48 -31.66 14.03
N GLN A 279 -23.05 -31.66 12.77
CA GLN A 279 -21.68 -31.25 12.42
C GLN A 279 -21.62 -29.72 12.53
N ASN A 280 -21.12 -29.23 13.68
CA ASN A 280 -20.98 -27.81 14.01
C ASN A 280 -19.90 -27.14 13.15
N CYS A 281 -20.19 -26.99 11.86
CA CYS A 281 -19.22 -26.63 10.85
C CYS A 281 -19.71 -25.51 9.93
N TYR A 282 -18.81 -24.60 9.63
CA TYR A 282 -18.93 -23.63 8.56
C TYR A 282 -18.33 -24.18 7.29
N THR A 283 -19.01 -23.97 6.16
CA THR A 283 -18.58 -24.44 4.84
C THR A 283 -18.46 -23.27 3.89
N PHE A 284 -17.27 -23.08 3.33
CA PHE A 284 -16.96 -22.00 2.41
C PHE A 284 -16.65 -22.56 1.01
N PRO A 285 -17.43 -22.20 -0.02
CA PRO A 285 -17.18 -22.67 -1.38
C PRO A 285 -15.95 -21.95 -1.97
N THR A 286 -14.87 -22.68 -2.22
CA THR A 286 -13.63 -22.11 -2.83
C THR A 286 -13.51 -22.36 -4.34
N THR A 287 -14.63 -22.70 -4.98
CA THR A 287 -14.73 -23.22 -6.36
C THR A 287 -14.40 -22.21 -7.47
N MET A 288 -13.97 -20.99 -7.15
CA MET A 288 -13.68 -19.94 -8.14
C MET A 288 -12.40 -20.14 -8.95
N PHE A 289 -11.42 -20.88 -8.43
CA PHE A 289 -10.10 -21.01 -9.05
C PHE A 289 -9.74 -22.48 -9.27
N LEU A 290 -10.57 -23.19 -10.04
CA LEU A 290 -10.53 -24.65 -10.27
C LEU A 290 -9.20 -25.23 -10.79
N HIS A 291 -8.20 -24.40 -11.10
CA HIS A 291 -6.98 -24.85 -11.77
C HIS A 291 -5.68 -24.56 -11.01
N LYS A 292 -5.72 -23.95 -9.83
CA LYS A 292 -4.52 -23.61 -9.03
C LYS A 292 -4.65 -24.03 -7.57
N THR A 293 -3.53 -24.37 -6.96
CA THR A 293 -3.39 -24.43 -5.50
C THR A 293 -3.34 -22.99 -5.00
N LEU A 294 -4.14 -22.69 -3.97
CA LEU A 294 -4.32 -21.34 -3.46
C LEU A 294 -4.04 -21.29 -1.97
N ARG A 295 -3.43 -20.19 -1.53
CA ARG A 295 -3.17 -19.92 -0.11
C ARG A 295 -4.23 -18.97 0.41
N TYR A 296 -4.64 -19.15 1.66
CA TYR A 296 -5.66 -18.34 2.32
C TYR A 296 -5.19 -17.96 3.72
N VAL A 297 -5.44 -16.72 4.14
CA VAL A 297 -5.42 -16.33 5.56
C VAL A 297 -6.81 -16.53 6.12
N ILE A 298 -6.95 -17.46 7.06
CA ILE A 298 -8.20 -17.78 7.72
C ILE A 298 -8.11 -17.28 9.15
N ARG A 299 -9.06 -16.43 9.57
CA ARG A 299 -9.17 -15.91 10.93
C ARG A 299 -10.53 -16.29 11.52
N ALA A 300 -10.49 -16.80 12.74
CA ALA A 300 -11.66 -17.03 13.56
C ALA A 300 -11.49 -16.26 14.87
N ALA A 301 -12.56 -15.61 15.34
CA ALA A 301 -12.56 -14.83 16.56
C ALA A 301 -13.71 -15.23 17.49
N PHE A 302 -13.41 -15.20 18.78
CA PHE A 302 -14.22 -15.79 19.83
C PHE A 302 -14.35 -14.84 21.00
N TYR A 303 -15.57 -14.52 21.38
CA TYR A 303 -15.84 -13.74 22.57
C TYR A 303 -17.07 -14.28 23.30
N TYR A 304 -16.87 -14.80 24.51
CA TYR A 304 -17.94 -15.40 25.32
C TYR A 304 -18.93 -14.35 25.81
N GLY A 305 -18.44 -13.19 26.28
CA GLY A 305 -19.25 -12.05 26.70
C GLY A 305 -20.40 -12.38 27.66
N ASN A 306 -20.26 -13.49 28.41
CA ASN A 306 -21.25 -14.04 29.32
C ASN A 306 -22.65 -14.18 28.70
N TYR A 307 -22.75 -14.56 27.42
CA TYR A 307 -24.00 -14.56 26.65
C TYR A 307 -25.14 -15.38 27.29
N ASP A 308 -24.81 -16.38 28.10
CA ASP A 308 -25.75 -17.29 28.79
C ASP A 308 -25.98 -16.92 30.27
N GLY A 309 -25.26 -15.92 30.80
CA GLY A 309 -25.35 -15.52 32.20
C GLY A 309 -24.73 -16.49 33.20
N LEU A 310 -24.02 -17.54 32.75
CA LEU A 310 -23.47 -18.58 33.63
C LEU A 310 -22.09 -18.25 34.19
N SER A 311 -21.40 -17.25 33.61
CA SER A 311 -20.02 -16.88 33.97
C SER A 311 -19.05 -18.08 33.90
N ASN A 312 -19.32 -19.03 33.01
CA ASN A 312 -18.57 -20.27 32.84
C ASN A 312 -18.11 -20.40 31.38
N PRO A 313 -17.04 -19.70 30.99
CA PRO A 313 -16.55 -19.68 29.61
C PRO A 313 -16.10 -21.09 29.15
N PRO A 314 -16.57 -21.57 27.99
CA PRO A 314 -16.25 -22.91 27.48
C PRO A 314 -14.85 -23.00 26.87
N THR A 315 -14.31 -24.22 26.85
CA THR A 315 -13.16 -24.63 26.02
C THR A 315 -13.64 -25.62 24.96
N PHE A 316 -13.10 -25.53 23.74
CA PHE A 316 -13.44 -26.44 22.65
C PHE A 316 -12.33 -26.46 21.60
N ASP A 317 -12.37 -27.43 20.69
CA ASP A 317 -11.41 -27.57 19.61
C ASP A 317 -11.94 -26.95 18.30
N LEU A 318 -11.04 -26.28 17.59
CA LEU A 318 -11.27 -25.76 16.24
C LEU A 318 -10.60 -26.70 15.24
N HIS A 319 -11.36 -27.18 14.28
CA HIS A 319 -10.89 -28.09 13.24
C HIS A 319 -10.98 -27.42 11.87
N LEU A 320 -9.94 -27.60 11.06
CA LEU A 320 -9.87 -27.14 9.68
C LEU A 320 -9.81 -28.36 8.76
N ASN A 321 -10.81 -28.51 7.89
CA ASN A 321 -10.97 -29.66 7.00
C ASN A 321 -10.80 -31.02 7.70
N GLY A 322 -11.35 -31.13 8.91
CA GLY A 322 -11.31 -32.34 9.74
C GLY A 322 -10.07 -32.50 10.62
N GLY A 323 -8.96 -31.81 10.33
CA GLY A 323 -7.77 -31.80 11.18
C GLY A 323 -7.88 -30.79 12.32
N LYS A 324 -7.31 -31.07 13.49
CA LYS A 324 -7.29 -30.13 14.61
C LYS A 324 -6.38 -28.95 14.30
N TRP A 325 -6.96 -27.75 14.26
CA TRP A 325 -6.26 -26.49 14.05
C TRP A 325 -5.74 -25.93 15.38
N SER A 326 -6.62 -25.71 16.36
CA SER A 326 -6.27 -25.15 17.66
C SER A 326 -7.29 -25.55 18.74
N SER A 327 -6.94 -25.36 20.01
CA SER A 327 -7.89 -25.38 21.12
C SER A 327 -8.23 -23.93 21.51
N VAL A 328 -9.51 -23.62 21.63
CA VAL A 328 -10.03 -22.31 21.98
C VAL A 328 -10.42 -22.31 23.44
N ASN A 329 -9.81 -21.44 24.24
CA ASN A 329 -10.18 -21.21 25.64
C ASN A 329 -10.78 -19.82 25.77
N THR A 330 -12.08 -19.72 25.99
CA THR A 330 -12.80 -18.43 26.02
C THR A 330 -12.75 -17.69 27.36
N ALA A 331 -11.95 -18.16 28.33
CA ALA A 331 -11.83 -17.55 29.65
C ALA A 331 -11.01 -16.25 29.71
N SER A 332 -10.70 -15.65 28.55
CA SER A 332 -9.96 -14.40 28.45
C SER A 332 -10.71 -13.25 29.12
N ARG A 333 -10.01 -12.53 30.02
CA ARG A 333 -10.49 -11.28 30.62
C ARG A 333 -10.02 -10.03 29.87
N SER A 334 -9.11 -10.20 28.91
CA SER A 334 -8.48 -9.12 28.15
C SER A 334 -9.16 -8.84 26.81
N GLY A 335 -10.35 -9.42 26.57
CA GLY A 335 -11.11 -9.24 25.34
C GLY A 335 -11.19 -10.51 24.49
N PRO A 336 -11.58 -10.37 23.21
CA PRO A 336 -11.77 -11.50 22.31
C PRO A 336 -10.47 -12.27 22.02
N ILE A 337 -10.63 -13.52 21.61
CA ILE A 337 -9.53 -14.43 21.25
C ILE A 337 -9.53 -14.64 19.74
N TYR A 338 -8.33 -14.66 19.15
CA TYR A 338 -8.15 -14.78 17.71
C TYR A 338 -7.29 -16.00 17.40
N HIS A 339 -7.70 -16.75 16.39
CA HIS A 339 -6.87 -17.76 15.75
C HIS A 339 -6.72 -17.42 14.27
N GLU A 340 -5.47 -17.37 13.80
CA GLU A 340 -5.14 -17.13 12.39
C GLU A 340 -4.26 -18.26 11.84
N ILE A 341 -4.54 -18.68 10.61
CA ILE A 341 -3.75 -19.67 9.89
C ILE A 341 -3.59 -19.29 8.41
N VAL A 342 -2.38 -19.46 7.91
CA VAL A 342 -2.09 -19.50 6.47
C VAL A 342 -2.24 -20.95 6.02
N TYR A 343 -3.23 -21.23 5.18
CA TYR A 343 -3.60 -22.57 4.76
C TYR A 343 -3.66 -22.70 3.24
N SER A 344 -3.11 -23.80 2.70
CA SER A 344 -3.12 -24.09 1.27
C SER A 344 -4.23 -25.06 0.91
N LEU A 345 -5.13 -24.63 0.03
CA LEU A 345 -6.17 -25.46 -0.56
C LEU A 345 -5.76 -25.90 -1.96
N GLN A 346 -5.85 -27.21 -2.21
CA GLN A 346 -5.64 -27.76 -3.54
C GLN A 346 -6.91 -27.58 -4.40
N LYS A 347 -6.78 -27.80 -5.71
CA LYS A 347 -7.83 -27.59 -6.71
C LYS A 347 -9.18 -28.18 -6.26
N SER A 348 -10.25 -27.41 -6.41
CA SER A 348 -11.65 -27.81 -6.15
C SER A 348 -11.92 -28.25 -4.70
N ALA A 349 -11.04 -27.94 -3.74
CA ALA A 349 -11.29 -28.24 -2.34
C ALA A 349 -12.39 -27.34 -1.76
N ILE A 350 -13.13 -27.87 -0.77
CA ILE A 350 -14.05 -27.07 0.04
C ILE A 350 -13.33 -26.75 1.34
N LEU A 351 -13.49 -25.52 1.82
CA LEU A 351 -12.97 -25.13 3.12
C LEU A 351 -14.08 -25.34 4.16
N THR A 352 -13.77 -26.11 5.20
CA THR A 352 -14.67 -26.41 6.29
C THR A 352 -13.98 -26.09 7.62
N VAL A 353 -14.63 -25.28 8.45
CA VAL A 353 -14.18 -24.98 9.81
C VAL A 353 -15.20 -25.53 10.80
N CYS A 354 -14.80 -26.50 11.61
CA CYS A 354 -15.68 -27.16 12.59
C CYS A 354 -15.30 -26.82 14.03
N LEU A 355 -16.30 -26.69 14.88
CA LEU A 355 -16.15 -26.48 16.32
C LEU A 355 -16.53 -27.77 17.06
N VAL A 356 -15.59 -28.33 17.82
CA VAL A 356 -15.71 -29.64 18.46
C VAL A 356 -15.68 -29.48 19.97
N GLN A 357 -16.77 -29.85 20.62
CA GLN A 357 -16.87 -29.83 22.08
C GLN A 357 -15.89 -30.81 22.72
N THR A 358 -15.15 -30.36 23.74
CA THR A 358 -14.12 -31.16 24.42
C THR A 358 -14.59 -31.80 25.73
N GLY A 359 -15.68 -31.31 26.32
CA GLY A 359 -16.25 -31.82 27.56
C GLY A 359 -17.72 -31.45 27.72
N ASP A 360 -18.44 -32.18 28.58
CA ASP A 360 -19.86 -31.94 28.84
C ASP A 360 -20.08 -30.51 29.37
N GLY A 361 -21.04 -29.81 28.76
CA GLY A 361 -21.35 -28.42 29.11
C GLY A 361 -20.44 -27.36 28.49
N GLU A 362 -19.35 -27.74 27.81
CA GLU A 362 -18.48 -26.81 27.09
C GLU A 362 -19.01 -26.47 25.69
N VAL A 363 -20.12 -25.71 25.65
CA VAL A 363 -20.81 -25.37 24.40
C VAL A 363 -19.93 -24.53 23.48
N PRO A 364 -19.57 -24.99 22.26
CA PRO A 364 -18.76 -24.21 21.35
C PRO A 364 -19.49 -22.96 20.84
N LEU A 365 -18.71 -21.91 20.56
CA LEU A 365 -19.21 -20.63 20.08
C LEU A 365 -18.27 -20.01 19.05
N ILE A 366 -18.77 -19.07 18.26
CA ILE A 366 -17.95 -18.21 17.39
C ILE A 366 -18.62 -16.86 17.19
N SER A 367 -17.82 -15.80 17.22
CA SER A 367 -18.31 -14.42 17.07
C SER A 367 -18.05 -13.89 15.67
N ARG A 368 -16.88 -14.23 15.10
CA ARG A 368 -16.48 -13.73 13.78
C ARG A 368 -15.71 -14.77 13.00
N PHE A 369 -15.97 -14.80 11.70
CA PHE A 369 -15.03 -15.29 10.71
C PHE A 369 -14.53 -14.13 9.86
N SER A 370 -13.23 -14.12 9.59
CA SER A 370 -12.67 -13.30 8.53
C SER A 370 -11.61 -14.12 7.83
N THR A 371 -11.93 -14.59 6.64
CA THR A 371 -10.88 -14.76 5.66
C THR A 371 -10.59 -13.36 5.15
N LEU A 372 -9.36 -12.88 5.13
CA LEU A 372 -9.05 -11.52 4.64
C LEU A 372 -9.48 -11.27 3.17
N GLU A 373 -10.07 -12.27 2.53
CA GLU A 373 -9.57 -12.85 1.30
C GLU A 373 -10.42 -14.10 0.99
N PHE A 374 -11.71 -13.94 0.66
CA PHE A 374 -12.35 -14.95 -0.24
C PHE A 374 -11.62 -15.02 -1.59
N MET A 375 -10.69 -14.08 -1.83
CA MET A 375 -9.63 -14.16 -2.81
C MET A 375 -8.41 -14.84 -2.20
N PRO A 376 -7.71 -15.72 -2.91
CA PRO A 376 -6.44 -16.25 -2.42
C PRO A 376 -5.44 -15.15 -2.06
N LEU A 377 -4.64 -15.41 -1.02
CA LEU A 377 -3.39 -14.70 -0.77
C LEU A 377 -2.62 -14.60 -2.07
N PRO A 378 -2.28 -13.38 -2.52
CA PRO A 378 -1.37 -13.21 -3.65
C PRO A 378 -0.09 -14.03 -3.43
N ASP A 379 0.39 -14.71 -4.49
CA ASP A 379 1.62 -15.54 -4.44
C ASP A 379 2.86 -14.77 -3.94
N VAL A 380 2.77 -13.44 -3.93
CA VAL A 380 3.82 -12.51 -3.52
C VAL A 380 3.92 -12.31 -2.01
N LEU A 381 2.86 -12.58 -1.26
CA LEU A 381 2.83 -12.42 0.20
C LEU A 381 3.35 -13.68 0.86
N TYR A 382 4.07 -13.51 1.97
CA TYR A 382 4.73 -14.60 2.70
C TYR A 382 5.52 -15.54 1.78
N PRO A 383 6.51 -15.02 1.01
CA PRO A 383 7.24 -15.79 0.02
C PRO A 383 8.14 -16.88 0.63
N HIS A 384 8.43 -16.77 1.93
CA HIS A 384 9.29 -17.69 2.67
C HIS A 384 8.52 -18.82 3.38
N LEU A 385 7.19 -18.79 3.40
CA LEU A 385 6.39 -19.89 3.93
C LEU A 385 6.31 -21.02 2.90
N ASP A 386 6.57 -22.25 3.34
CA ASP A 386 6.43 -23.44 2.48
C ASP A 386 4.96 -23.62 2.07
N PRO A 387 4.64 -23.59 0.76
CA PRO A 387 3.26 -23.67 0.28
C PRO A 387 2.59 -25.02 0.57
N ASN A 388 3.32 -26.05 0.97
CA ASN A 388 2.76 -27.37 1.32
C ASN A 388 2.49 -27.52 2.82
N ILE A 389 2.84 -26.51 3.61
CA ILE A 389 2.75 -26.52 5.06
C ILE A 389 1.78 -25.42 5.49
N SER A 390 0.99 -25.72 6.51
CA SER A 390 0.09 -24.74 7.13
C SER A 390 0.83 -23.98 8.24
N PHE A 391 0.58 -22.69 8.40
CA PHE A 391 1.26 -21.87 9.41
C PHE A 391 0.27 -21.14 10.29
N SER A 392 0.30 -21.39 11.59
CA SER A 392 -0.53 -20.69 12.56
C SER A 392 0.21 -19.46 13.09
N LEU A 393 -0.50 -18.33 13.16
CA LEU A 393 0.02 -17.12 13.78
C LEU A 393 0.11 -17.33 15.29
N LEU A 394 1.29 -17.09 15.87
CA LEU A 394 1.46 -17.03 17.32
C LEU A 394 1.34 -15.60 17.82
N TRP A 395 2.01 -14.67 17.15
CA TRP A 395 2.06 -13.30 17.59
C TRP A 395 2.32 -12.35 16.43
N ARG A 396 1.65 -11.21 16.46
CA ARG A 396 1.82 -10.12 15.52
C ARG A 396 1.62 -8.83 16.28
N ALA A 397 2.60 -7.94 16.23
CA ALA A 397 2.57 -6.72 17.02
C ALA A 397 3.08 -5.51 16.24
N ASN A 398 2.33 -4.41 16.35
CA ASN A 398 2.82 -3.07 16.10
C ASN A 398 3.42 -2.56 17.41
N LEU A 399 4.74 -2.40 17.46
CA LEU A 399 5.43 -2.16 18.73
C LEU A 399 5.38 -0.70 19.17
N GLY A 400 5.20 0.25 18.25
CA GLY A 400 5.10 1.69 18.56
C GLY A 400 3.69 2.25 18.56
N GLY A 401 2.68 1.45 18.20
CA GLY A 401 1.28 1.81 18.37
C GLY A 401 0.93 1.95 19.85
N GLY A 402 0.13 2.96 20.21
CA GLY A 402 -0.38 3.14 21.58
C GLY A 402 -1.22 1.95 22.08
N GLU A 403 -1.82 2.08 23.28
CA GLU A 403 -2.43 1.02 24.12
C GLU A 403 -3.35 -0.05 23.47
N ASN A 404 -3.69 0.06 22.19
CA ASN A 404 -4.30 -1.00 21.41
C ASN A 404 -3.22 -1.82 20.67
N MET A 405 -2.45 -2.59 21.43
CA MET A 405 -1.41 -3.53 20.95
C MET A 405 -1.98 -4.60 19.98
N ASP A 406 -3.32 -4.71 19.91
CA ASP A 406 -4.07 -5.63 19.05
C ASP A 406 -4.52 -5.03 17.70
N THR A 407 -4.19 -3.79 17.36
CA THR A 407 -4.80 -3.15 16.17
C THR A 407 -4.30 -3.72 14.82
N TRP A 408 -3.29 -4.59 14.81
CA TRP A 408 -2.93 -5.35 13.58
C TRP A 408 -3.88 -6.55 13.35
N SER A 409 -4.65 -7.00 14.34
CA SER A 409 -5.61 -8.11 14.13
C SER A 409 -6.89 -7.69 13.39
N HIS A 410 -7.22 -6.39 13.34
CA HIS A 410 -8.56 -5.95 12.93
C HIS A 410 -8.74 -5.31 11.55
N SER A 411 -7.70 -4.86 10.86
CA SER A 411 -7.92 -4.25 9.54
C SER A 411 -6.60 -4.10 8.77
N ILE A 412 -6.58 -4.54 7.50
CA ILE A 412 -5.75 -3.88 6.49
C ILE A 412 -6.35 -2.49 6.36
N LYS A 413 -5.86 -1.54 7.16
CA LYS A 413 -6.25 -0.14 7.04
C LYS A 413 -5.57 0.45 5.81
N LEU A 414 -6.29 0.52 4.70
CA LEU A 414 -5.88 1.27 3.53
C LEU A 414 -6.19 2.76 3.78
N TYR A 415 -5.14 3.54 4.07
CA TYR A 415 -5.20 5.00 3.92
C TYR A 415 -4.37 5.41 2.72
N SER A 416 -4.94 6.34 1.94
CA SER A 416 -4.41 6.85 0.69
C SER A 416 -2.92 7.22 0.73
N SER A 417 -2.24 6.97 -0.38
CA SER A 417 -0.82 7.15 -0.69
C SER A 417 -0.26 8.58 -0.54
N GLN A 418 -1.01 9.53 0.01
CA GLN A 418 -0.72 10.97 -0.10
C GLN A 418 0.38 11.50 0.85
N HIS A 419 1.08 10.63 1.57
CA HIS A 419 2.19 11.00 2.46
C HIS A 419 3.47 10.20 2.20
N LEU A 420 3.58 9.51 1.06
CA LEU A 420 4.64 8.53 0.81
C LEU A 420 5.95 9.12 0.25
N ALA A 421 5.96 10.38 -0.21
CA ALA A 421 7.14 10.97 -0.87
C ALA A 421 8.41 11.12 0.01
N ARG A 422 8.34 10.87 1.34
CA ARG A 422 9.52 10.94 2.24
C ARG A 422 10.10 9.58 2.66
N PHE A 423 9.37 8.48 2.50
CA PHE A 423 9.76 7.16 3.04
C PHE A 423 9.54 6.07 1.99
N ASN A 424 10.57 5.30 1.67
CA ASN A 424 10.47 4.11 0.83
C ASN A 424 9.90 2.94 1.65
N ILE A 425 8.59 2.99 1.87
CA ILE A 425 7.78 1.98 2.59
C ILE A 425 6.78 1.30 1.66
N LEU A 426 7.02 1.34 0.35
CA LEU A 426 6.20 0.70 -0.68
C LEU A 426 6.78 -0.66 -1.06
N GLY A 427 5.91 -1.64 -1.32
CA GLY A 427 6.33 -2.98 -1.75
C GLY A 427 7.15 -3.73 -0.70
N ILE A 428 6.88 -3.46 0.58
CA ILE A 428 7.48 -4.14 1.73
C ILE A 428 6.99 -5.58 1.76
N GLU A 429 7.88 -6.51 2.09
CA GLU A 429 7.53 -7.93 2.21
C GLU A 429 6.33 -8.11 3.16
N ASN A 430 5.39 -8.98 2.77
CA ASN A 430 4.12 -9.24 3.48
C ASN A 430 3.14 -8.05 3.57
N ASP A 431 3.46 -6.93 2.93
CA ASP A 431 2.60 -5.75 2.77
C ASP A 431 1.91 -5.27 4.07
N PRO A 432 2.68 -5.00 5.15
CA PRO A 432 2.11 -4.50 6.40
C PRO A 432 1.48 -3.12 6.20
N PRO A 433 0.43 -2.76 6.97
CA PRO A 433 -0.20 -1.45 6.84
C PRO A 433 0.78 -0.30 7.08
N VAL A 434 0.72 0.73 6.23
CA VAL A 434 1.59 1.92 6.31
C VAL A 434 1.62 2.58 7.71
N PRO A 435 0.51 2.70 8.47
CA PRO A 435 0.56 3.24 9.83
C PRO A 435 1.46 2.43 10.77
N VAL A 436 1.44 1.09 10.68
CA VAL A 436 2.31 0.21 11.46
C VAL A 436 3.77 0.53 11.16
N LEU A 437 4.11 0.68 9.87
CA LEU A 437 5.48 0.96 9.45
C LEU A 437 6.02 2.30 9.95
N ARG A 438 5.18 3.24 10.40
CA ARG A 438 5.58 4.58 10.83
C ARG A 438 5.79 4.73 12.33
N GLU A 439 5.57 3.67 13.10
CA GLU A 439 5.60 3.70 14.55
C GLU A 439 6.74 2.81 15.11
N PRO A 440 8.02 3.17 14.89
CA PRO A 440 9.12 2.43 15.51
C PRO A 440 9.25 2.75 17.00
N ILE A 441 9.53 1.71 17.79
CA ILE A 441 10.09 1.90 19.13
C ILE A 441 11.61 1.96 19.07
N VAL A 442 12.18 2.82 19.90
CA VAL A 442 13.63 2.96 20.09
C VAL A 442 13.94 2.73 21.56
N SER A 443 14.90 1.87 21.85
CA SER A 443 15.33 1.65 23.24
C SER A 443 15.93 2.94 23.82
N LYS A 444 15.50 3.30 25.05
CA LYS A 444 16.01 4.46 25.79
C LYS A 444 17.29 4.15 26.58
N THR A 445 17.68 2.88 26.68
CA THR A 445 18.85 2.43 27.46
C THR A 445 19.83 1.64 26.60
N SER A 446 20.98 1.29 27.18
CA SER A 446 21.92 0.32 26.60
C SER A 446 21.39 -1.12 26.62
N ASP A 447 20.23 -1.37 27.23
CA ASP A 447 19.67 -2.71 27.38
C ASP A 447 18.94 -3.19 26.12
N PRO A 448 19.03 -4.49 25.80
CA PRO A 448 18.37 -5.05 24.63
C PRO A 448 16.85 -4.94 24.70
N ILE A 449 16.21 -4.82 23.54
CA ILE A 449 14.76 -4.97 23.44
C ILE A 449 14.50 -6.47 23.53
N THR A 450 13.73 -6.87 24.54
CA THR A 450 13.37 -8.27 24.77
C THR A 450 11.89 -8.44 24.51
N LEU A 451 11.54 -9.35 23.61
CA LEU A 451 10.16 -9.71 23.29
C LEU A 451 9.97 -11.19 23.60
N THR A 452 8.85 -11.54 24.20
CA THR A 452 8.50 -12.92 24.58
C THR A 452 7.27 -13.36 23.83
N VAL A 453 7.32 -14.55 23.23
CA VAL A 453 6.18 -15.12 22.49
C VAL A 453 5.84 -16.48 23.09
N ASP A 454 4.59 -16.65 23.51
CA ASP A 454 4.13 -17.92 24.06
C ASP A 454 4.01 -18.99 22.97
N LEU A 455 4.45 -20.21 23.29
CA LEU A 455 4.33 -21.38 22.44
C LEU A 455 3.15 -22.26 22.87
N PRO A 456 2.42 -22.86 21.92
CA PRO A 456 1.31 -23.75 22.25
C PRO A 456 1.78 -25.06 22.89
N THR A 457 3.01 -25.51 22.58
CA THR A 457 3.61 -26.72 23.11
C THR A 457 5.10 -26.51 23.37
N ALA A 458 5.65 -27.25 24.35
CA ALA A 458 7.07 -27.18 24.67
C ALA A 458 7.96 -27.98 23.69
N THR A 459 7.37 -28.75 22.79
CA THR A 459 8.10 -29.61 21.84
C THR A 459 8.81 -28.78 20.77
N PRO A 460 10.01 -29.21 20.33
CA PRO A 460 10.71 -28.53 19.25
C PRO A 460 9.86 -28.42 17.98
N GLN A 461 9.72 -27.22 17.45
CA GLN A 461 8.96 -26.93 16.24
C GLN A 461 9.61 -25.81 15.41
N SER A 462 9.32 -25.77 14.11
CA SER A 462 9.80 -24.71 13.23
C SER A 462 8.92 -23.47 13.35
N ALA A 463 9.56 -22.33 13.57
CA ALA A 463 8.97 -21.01 13.56
C ALA A 463 9.49 -20.17 12.38
N HIS A 464 8.63 -19.27 11.90
CA HIS A 464 8.92 -18.24 10.92
C HIS A 464 8.80 -16.88 11.61
N PHE A 465 9.82 -16.03 11.47
CA PHE A 465 9.83 -14.68 12.01
C PHE A 465 9.93 -13.67 10.87
N ALA A 466 9.14 -12.61 10.92
CA ALA A 466 9.33 -11.41 10.09
C ALA A 466 9.49 -10.20 11.02
N PHE A 467 10.64 -9.54 10.95
CA PHE A 467 10.96 -8.34 11.72
C PHE A 467 11.00 -7.13 10.81
N TYR A 468 10.32 -6.05 11.22
CA TYR A 468 10.22 -4.82 10.45
C TYR A 468 11.02 -3.70 11.14
N PHE A 469 11.98 -3.12 10.43
CA PHE A 469 12.86 -2.06 10.93
C PHE A 469 12.72 -0.81 10.08
N THR A 470 11.91 0.16 10.50
CA THR A 470 11.73 1.43 9.76
C THR A 470 12.53 2.58 10.35
N GLU A 471 13.66 2.95 9.75
CA GLU A 471 14.43 4.12 10.19
C GLU A 471 13.88 5.40 9.55
N LEU A 472 13.43 6.34 10.38
CA LEU A 472 12.87 7.62 9.95
C LEU A 472 13.97 8.66 9.64
N ALA A 473 13.60 9.75 8.96
CA ALA A 473 14.48 10.68 8.22
C ALA A 473 15.53 11.45 9.04
N SER A 474 15.60 11.28 10.36
CA SER A 474 16.46 12.09 11.22
C SER A 474 17.35 11.21 12.10
N ARG A 475 18.66 11.26 11.83
CA ARG A 475 19.71 10.82 12.74
C ARG A 475 20.34 12.03 13.44
N PRO A 476 20.79 11.91 14.70
CA PRO A 476 21.51 12.98 15.39
C PRO A 476 22.74 13.49 14.63
N LEU A 477 23.52 12.57 14.05
CA LEU A 477 24.67 12.85 13.19
C LEU A 477 24.52 12.14 11.84
N LEU A 478 25.07 12.74 10.76
CA LEU A 478 25.00 12.17 9.41
C LEU A 478 25.67 10.78 9.30
N ASN A 479 26.71 10.55 10.10
CA ASN A 479 27.48 9.29 10.12
C ASN A 479 26.97 8.30 11.17
N ASP A 480 25.87 8.62 11.86
CA ASP A 480 25.32 7.69 12.83
C ASP A 480 24.83 6.42 12.13
N THR A 481 25.10 5.27 12.73
CA THR A 481 24.69 3.95 12.25
C THR A 481 23.78 3.29 13.27
N ARG A 482 22.79 2.55 12.79
CA ARG A 482 21.96 1.70 13.64
C ARG A 482 22.06 0.27 13.16
N ILE A 483 22.82 -0.51 13.91
CA ILE A 483 23.12 -1.91 13.59
C ILE A 483 22.61 -2.75 14.76
N ILE A 484 21.66 -3.64 14.45
CA ILE A 484 20.95 -4.44 15.43
C ILE A 484 21.30 -5.91 15.23
N ASP A 485 21.64 -6.59 16.31
CA ASP A 485 21.84 -8.04 16.35
C ASP A 485 20.56 -8.71 16.84
N ILE A 486 19.99 -9.60 16.02
CA ILE A 486 18.79 -10.36 16.32
C ILE A 486 19.21 -11.70 16.91
N ASN A 487 18.78 -11.95 18.15
CA ASN A 487 18.98 -13.22 18.84
C ASN A 487 17.63 -13.87 19.13
N ILE A 488 17.54 -15.19 18.97
CA ILE A 488 16.37 -16.00 19.31
C ILE A 488 16.84 -17.10 20.25
N ASP A 489 16.21 -17.21 21.43
CA ASP A 489 16.56 -18.15 22.50
C ASP A 489 18.06 -18.15 22.87
N GLY A 490 18.66 -16.95 22.85
CA GLY A 490 20.07 -16.74 23.15
C GLY A 490 21.03 -17.08 22.01
N GLN A 491 20.54 -17.55 20.86
CA GLN A 491 21.33 -17.79 19.67
C GLN A 491 21.32 -16.57 18.75
N MET A 492 22.51 -16.12 18.32
CA MET A 492 22.66 -15.09 17.29
C MET A 492 22.15 -15.60 15.95
N MET A 493 21.21 -14.86 15.36
CA MET A 493 20.57 -15.23 14.09
C MET A 493 21.10 -14.39 12.94
N GLN A 494 21.01 -13.05 13.08
CA GLN A 494 21.36 -12.13 12.00
C GLN A 494 21.66 -10.73 12.54
N THR A 495 22.57 -10.03 11.85
CA THR A 495 22.82 -8.61 12.05
C THR A 495 22.13 -7.80 10.96
N VAL A 496 21.42 -6.75 11.34
CA VAL A 496 20.70 -5.84 10.42
C VAL A 496 21.15 -4.40 10.63
N GLU A 497 21.63 -3.80 9.54
CA GLU A 497 21.83 -2.35 9.48
C GLU A 497 20.56 -1.68 8.93
N ALA A 498 20.01 -0.72 9.69
CA ALA A 498 18.85 0.06 9.29
C ALA A 498 19.25 1.19 8.34
N GLU A 499 18.42 1.41 7.31
CA GLU A 499 18.67 2.41 6.27
C GLU A 499 17.69 3.57 6.41
N MET A 500 18.22 4.80 6.42
CA MET A 500 17.39 6.00 6.53
C MET A 500 16.31 6.02 5.44
N ASN A 501 15.09 6.39 5.84
CA ASN A 501 13.93 6.49 4.96
C ASN A 501 13.49 5.16 4.33
N LYS A 502 13.87 4.02 4.90
CA LYS A 502 13.45 2.70 4.42
C LYS A 502 12.90 1.85 5.57
N CYS A 503 12.00 0.94 5.22
CA CYS A 503 11.71 -0.21 6.06
C CYS A 503 12.49 -1.42 5.56
N LYS A 504 13.32 -2.00 6.43
CA LYS A 504 14.02 -3.25 6.15
C LYS A 504 13.30 -4.39 6.83
N VAL A 505 12.98 -5.43 6.06
CA VAL A 505 12.38 -6.66 6.58
C VAL A 505 13.47 -7.71 6.74
N VAL A 506 13.49 -8.36 7.90
CA VAL A 506 14.32 -9.53 8.16
C VAL A 506 13.42 -10.72 8.39
N THR A 507 13.46 -11.68 7.45
CA THR A 507 12.67 -12.90 7.51
C THR A 507 13.56 -14.10 7.82
N LEU A 508 13.23 -14.83 8.89
CA LEU A 508 13.97 -16.00 9.35
C LEU A 508 13.06 -17.23 9.33
N TYR A 509 13.38 -18.19 8.47
CA TYR A 509 12.72 -19.49 8.41
C TYR A 509 13.59 -20.55 7.70
N PRO A 510 13.63 -21.81 8.17
CA PRO A 510 13.08 -22.28 9.44
C PRO A 510 13.99 -21.96 10.64
N VAL A 511 13.40 -21.55 11.75
CA VAL A 511 14.08 -21.43 13.05
C VAL A 511 13.48 -22.46 14.01
N ILE A 512 14.31 -23.33 14.58
CA ILE A 512 13.83 -24.35 15.53
C ILE A 512 13.74 -23.73 16.92
N VAL A 513 12.54 -23.72 17.50
CA VAL A 513 12.24 -23.18 18.83
C VAL A 513 11.64 -24.26 19.72
N SER A 514 11.86 -24.17 21.03
CA SER A 514 11.35 -25.13 22.02
C SER A 514 11.22 -24.47 23.40
N GLY A 515 10.29 -24.95 24.22
CA GLY A 515 9.98 -24.38 25.54
C GLY A 515 8.56 -23.79 25.58
N PRO A 516 8.12 -23.23 26.72
CA PRO A 516 6.80 -22.59 26.77
C PRO A 516 6.78 -21.22 26.09
N THR A 517 7.96 -20.61 25.88
CA THR A 517 8.09 -19.24 25.35
C THR A 517 9.34 -19.11 24.48
N ILE A 518 9.26 -18.34 23.40
CA ILE A 518 10.39 -17.88 22.59
C ILE A 518 10.89 -16.55 23.14
N ASN A 519 12.20 -16.42 23.35
CA ASN A 519 12.83 -15.18 23.75
C ASN A 519 13.55 -14.52 22.57
N ILE A 520 13.02 -13.40 22.09
CA ILE A 520 13.62 -12.58 21.04
C ILE A 520 14.38 -11.44 21.70
N THR A 521 15.66 -11.28 21.39
CA THR A 521 16.52 -10.23 21.95
C THR A 521 17.17 -9.44 20.83
N LEU A 522 16.88 -8.14 20.77
CA LEU A 522 17.53 -7.20 19.86
C LEU A 522 18.62 -6.46 20.62
N ALA A 523 19.88 -6.73 20.29
CA ALA A 523 21.04 -6.09 20.89
C ALA A 523 21.63 -5.04 19.94
N ALA A 524 22.28 -4.01 20.49
CA ALA A 524 23.07 -3.10 19.69
C ALA A 524 24.40 -3.80 19.32
N ASN A 525 24.75 -3.81 18.05
CA ASN A 525 26.04 -4.31 17.60
C ASN A 525 27.17 -3.37 18.05
N GLU A 526 28.38 -3.89 18.23
CA GLU A 526 29.56 -3.09 18.64
C GLU A 526 29.85 -1.91 17.70
N SER A 527 29.46 -2.00 16.43
CA SER A 527 29.64 -0.96 15.42
C SER A 527 28.46 0.04 15.33
N SER A 528 27.42 -0.12 16.15
CA SER A 528 26.24 0.77 16.16
C SER A 528 26.49 2.01 17.00
N THR A 529 26.23 3.20 16.47
CA THR A 529 26.28 4.46 17.25
C THR A 529 24.91 4.84 17.83
N LEU A 530 23.83 4.30 17.27
CA LEU A 530 22.46 4.56 17.72
C LEU A 530 21.89 3.38 18.53
N PRO A 531 20.91 3.66 19.42
CA PRO A 531 20.20 2.61 20.14
C PRO A 531 19.47 1.65 19.19
N ARG A 532 19.14 0.43 19.63
CA ARG A 532 18.33 -0.46 18.78
C ARG A 532 16.89 0.03 18.63
N MET A 533 16.25 -0.40 17.56
CA MET A 533 14.87 -0.08 17.25
C MET A 533 14.18 -1.27 16.60
N ILE A 534 12.86 -1.27 16.63
CA ILE A 534 12.03 -2.19 15.85
C ILE A 534 10.66 -1.55 15.68
N THR A 535 9.99 -1.85 14.57
CA THR A 535 8.67 -1.31 14.23
C THR A 535 7.59 -2.33 14.49
N ALA A 536 7.76 -3.53 13.94
CA ALA A 536 6.73 -4.55 13.96
C ALA A 536 7.37 -5.94 13.92
N VAL A 537 6.59 -6.94 14.30
CA VAL A 537 7.00 -8.34 14.25
C VAL A 537 5.81 -9.25 13.95
N GLU A 538 6.06 -10.31 13.18
CA GLU A 538 5.15 -11.43 12.98
C GLU A 538 5.88 -12.74 13.28
N VAL A 539 5.22 -13.63 14.01
CA VAL A 539 5.73 -14.94 14.39
C VAL A 539 4.69 -16.00 14.08
N PHE A 540 5.06 -16.92 13.20
CA PHE A 540 4.24 -18.07 12.83
C PHE A 540 4.93 -19.36 13.25
N THR A 541 4.15 -20.40 13.50
CA THR A 541 4.68 -21.77 13.65
C THR A 541 4.01 -22.72 12.69
N LYS A 542 4.74 -23.77 12.31
CA LYS A 542 4.20 -24.85 11.50
C LYS A 542 3.01 -25.49 12.23
N ASN A 543 1.94 -25.71 11.48
CA ASN A 543 0.79 -26.49 11.88
C ASN A 543 0.72 -27.73 10.99
N ASP A 544 0.63 -28.93 11.59
CA ASP A 544 0.71 -30.21 10.89
C ASP A 544 -0.59 -30.61 10.14
N LEU A 545 -1.44 -29.62 9.82
CA LEU A 545 -2.58 -29.81 8.92
C LEU A 545 -2.08 -30.07 7.50
N ALA A 546 -2.39 -31.25 6.97
CA ALA A 546 -2.12 -31.61 5.58
C ALA A 546 -2.99 -30.77 4.62
N PRO A 547 -2.47 -30.40 3.43
CA PRO A 547 -3.28 -29.80 2.38
C PRO A 547 -4.39 -30.77 1.94
N VAL A 548 -5.62 -30.29 1.87
CA VAL A 548 -6.76 -31.12 1.43
C VAL A 548 -6.86 -31.11 -0.09
N GLN A 549 -6.98 -32.30 -0.68
CA GLN A 549 -7.28 -32.51 -2.09
C GLN A 549 -8.77 -32.35 -2.35
N GLY A 550 -9.15 -31.63 -3.41
CA GLY A 550 -10.55 -31.56 -3.82
C GLY A 550 -11.02 -32.87 -4.43
N THR A 551 -12.20 -33.32 -4.00
CA THR A 551 -13.01 -34.30 -4.73
C THR A 551 -13.86 -33.54 -5.73
N ASP A 552 -13.97 -34.02 -6.97
CA ASP A 552 -14.68 -33.35 -8.10
C ASP A 552 -16.23 -33.24 -7.90
N ASP A 553 -16.72 -33.36 -6.67
CA ASP A 553 -18.11 -33.62 -6.30
C ASP A 553 -18.83 -32.37 -5.74
N SER A 554 -18.44 -31.19 -6.20
CA SER A 554 -19.15 -29.94 -5.87
C SER A 554 -20.59 -29.97 -6.40
N THR A 555 -21.58 -29.81 -5.52
CA THR A 555 -23.01 -29.81 -5.90
C THR A 555 -23.37 -28.52 -6.64
N ASN A 556 -24.42 -28.54 -7.47
CA ASN A 556 -24.88 -27.35 -8.22
C ASN A 556 -25.24 -26.16 -7.32
N GLU A 557 -25.70 -26.40 -6.08
CA GLU A 557 -26.00 -25.35 -5.10
C GLU A 557 -24.74 -24.60 -4.64
N GLN A 558 -23.63 -25.31 -4.39
CA GLN A 558 -22.36 -24.70 -3.97
C GLN A 558 -21.73 -23.85 -5.08
N LYS A 559 -21.93 -24.23 -6.35
CA LYS A 559 -21.49 -23.42 -7.50
C LYS A 559 -22.30 -22.14 -7.64
N HIS A 560 -23.60 -22.19 -7.33
CA HIS A 560 -24.49 -21.04 -7.43
C HIS A 560 -24.23 -19.99 -6.33
N LEU A 561 -23.95 -20.44 -5.10
CA LEU A 561 -23.60 -19.58 -3.95
C LEU A 561 -22.31 -18.79 -4.18
N SER A 562 -21.31 -19.45 -4.77
CA SER A 562 -20.04 -18.82 -5.15
C SER A 562 -20.23 -17.75 -6.24
N LEU A 563 -21.07 -18.03 -7.23
CA LEU A 563 -21.32 -17.10 -8.35
C LEU A 563 -22.14 -15.88 -7.92
N SER A 564 -23.14 -16.04 -7.04
CA SER A 564 -23.93 -14.91 -6.52
C SER A 564 -23.09 -13.97 -5.65
N HIS A 565 -22.23 -14.52 -4.79
CA HIS A 565 -21.28 -13.74 -3.99
C HIS A 565 -20.28 -12.98 -4.85
N PHE A 566 -19.76 -13.61 -5.92
CA PHE A 566 -18.89 -12.94 -6.87
C PHE A 566 -19.56 -11.74 -7.53
N LEU A 567 -20.80 -11.93 -7.98
CA LEU A 567 -21.56 -10.91 -8.68
C LEU A 567 -21.90 -9.76 -7.75
N LEU A 568 -22.14 -10.02 -6.46
CA LEU A 568 -22.27 -8.98 -5.45
C LEU A 568 -20.97 -8.19 -5.29
N ILE A 569 -19.84 -8.87 -5.03
CA ILE A 569 -18.54 -8.21 -4.82
C ILE A 569 -18.14 -7.39 -6.05
N SER A 570 -18.26 -7.97 -7.26
CA SER A 570 -17.92 -7.29 -8.51
C SER A 570 -18.89 -6.16 -8.86
N ALA A 571 -20.19 -6.31 -8.60
CA ALA A 571 -21.16 -5.21 -8.76
C ALA A 571 -20.91 -4.08 -7.76
N LEU A 572 -20.45 -4.37 -6.54
CA LEU A 572 -20.10 -3.37 -5.53
C LEU A 572 -18.81 -2.64 -5.88
N CYS A 573 -17.77 -3.34 -6.37
CA CYS A 573 -16.60 -2.69 -6.96
C CYS A 573 -16.99 -1.74 -8.10
N LEU A 574 -17.98 -2.11 -8.91
CA LEU A 574 -18.53 -1.26 -9.97
C LEU A 574 -19.32 -0.07 -9.41
N VAL A 575 -20.20 -0.26 -8.42
CA VAL A 575 -21.01 0.83 -7.83
C VAL A 575 -20.14 1.87 -7.13
N VAL A 576 -19.11 1.46 -6.40
CA VAL A 576 -18.12 2.37 -5.79
C VAL A 576 -17.32 3.14 -6.87
N SER A 577 -17.18 2.57 -8.07
CA SER A 577 -16.54 3.25 -9.21
C SER A 577 -17.44 4.29 -9.89
N PHE A 578 -18.74 4.35 -9.58
CA PHE A 578 -19.70 5.28 -10.20
C PHE A 578 -20.16 6.43 -9.28
N GLU A 579 -19.88 6.37 -7.97
CA GLU A 579 -20.23 7.44 -7.01
C GLU A 579 -19.04 8.29 -6.51
N ALA A 580 -17.83 8.12 -7.08
CA ALA A 580 -16.62 8.89 -6.74
C ALA A 580 -16.17 9.86 -7.83
#